data_AF-A0A8T5FHQ3-F1
#
_entry.id   AF-A0A8T5FHQ3-F1
#
_cell.length_a   1.000
_cell.length_b   1.000
_cell.length_c   1.000
_cell.angle_alpha   90.00
_cell.angle_beta   90.00
_cell.angle_gamma   90.00
#
_symmetry.space_group_name_H-M   'P 1'
#
loop_
_entity.id
_entity.type
_entity.pdbx_description
1 polymer ?
#
loop_
_entity_poly.entity_id
_entity_poly.type
_entity_poly.pdbx_seq_one_letter_code
_entity_poly.pdbx_strand_id
1 'polypeptide(L)'
;MDKNDTLDWQAFGKEFVKISSDEQIDMTLSNWQTITKDYQGKSTVYLDFDCMEENGLPCNKKYQTSSKRLARLFKPIIEEAKEKNETTIRVRLLKMGEGISSKFSLNRIYSGDN
;
A
#
# COMPACT_ATOMS: atom_id res chain seq x y z
N MET A 1 23.86 -8.79 4.73
CA MET A 1 23.09 -10.00 4.38
C MET A 1 21.83 -9.51 3.66
N ASP A 2 21.95 -9.27 2.36
CA ASP A 2 20.83 -8.80 1.55
C ASP A 2 19.99 -10.00 1.12
N LYS A 3 18.87 -10.21 1.81
CA LYS A 3 17.89 -11.23 1.43
C LYS A 3 16.68 -10.53 0.79
N ASN A 4 16.65 -10.53 -0.54
CA ASN A 4 15.45 -10.47 -1.37
C ASN A 4 14.45 -9.34 -1.10
N ASP A 5 14.90 -8.10 -1.21
CA ASP A 5 14.00 -6.94 -1.09
C ASP A 5 13.58 -6.34 -2.44
N THR A 6 13.58 -7.19 -3.47
CA THR A 6 13.17 -6.83 -4.83
C THR A 6 11.66 -6.97 -4.94
N LEU A 7 10.94 -5.88 -4.68
CA LEU A 7 9.51 -5.79 -4.94
C LEU A 7 9.26 -6.06 -6.44
N ASP A 8 8.70 -7.23 -6.77
CA ASP A 8 8.34 -7.54 -8.15
C ASP A 8 7.04 -6.84 -8.55
N TRP A 9 7.18 -5.60 -9.02
CA TRP A 9 6.09 -4.75 -9.48
C TRP A 9 5.29 -5.31 -10.66
N GLN A 10 5.80 -6.33 -11.36
CA GLN A 10 5.11 -6.91 -12.50
C GLN A 10 4.11 -8.00 -12.09
N ALA A 11 4.30 -8.61 -10.92
CA ALA A 11 3.57 -9.78 -10.45
C ALA A 11 2.16 -9.49 -9.88
N PHE A 12 1.78 -8.23 -9.72
CA PHE A 12 0.46 -7.85 -9.20
C PHE A 12 -0.70 -8.23 -10.15
N GLY A 13 -1.71 -8.89 -9.58
CA GLY A 13 -2.92 -9.33 -10.28
C GLY A 13 -3.93 -8.22 -10.61
N LYS A 14 -5.01 -8.59 -11.32
CA LYS A 14 -6.15 -7.71 -11.65
C LYS A 14 -7.23 -7.68 -10.55
N GLU A 15 -6.99 -8.33 -9.41
CA GLU A 15 -8.05 -8.58 -8.42
C GLU A 15 -8.41 -7.33 -7.60
N PHE A 16 -9.69 -7.29 -7.21
CA PHE A 16 -10.35 -6.09 -6.68
C PHE A 16 -10.02 -5.86 -5.21
N VAL A 17 -9.74 -4.60 -4.88
CA VAL A 17 -9.44 -4.15 -3.52
C VAL A 17 -10.74 -3.90 -2.74
N LYS A 18 -10.93 -4.64 -1.65
CA LYS A 18 -11.93 -4.33 -0.61
C LYS A 18 -11.36 -3.28 0.35
N ILE A 19 -11.52 -2.02 -0.02
CA ILE A 19 -11.50 -0.88 0.91
C ILE A 19 -12.90 -0.29 0.85
N SER A 20 -13.48 0.12 1.98
CA SER A 20 -14.74 0.86 2.01
C SER A 20 -14.62 2.12 1.13
N SER A 21 -15.64 2.36 0.31
CA SER A 21 -15.74 3.53 -0.57
C SER A 21 -15.84 4.83 0.22
N ASP A 22 -15.34 5.91 -0.40
CA ASP A 22 -15.60 7.32 -0.10
C ASP A 22 -14.95 7.92 1.15
N GLU A 23 -14.05 7.18 1.80
CA GLU A 23 -13.25 7.71 2.91
C GLU A 23 -11.80 7.97 2.51
N GLN A 24 -11.31 9.13 2.95
CA GLN A 24 -9.88 9.44 2.95
C GLN A 24 -9.28 8.84 4.22
N ILE A 25 -8.24 8.04 4.05
CA ILE A 25 -7.55 7.39 5.15
C ILE A 25 -6.09 7.84 5.13
N ASP A 26 -5.68 8.51 6.21
CA ASP A 26 -4.28 8.80 6.47
C ASP A 26 -3.67 7.60 7.19
N MET A 27 -2.57 7.06 6.68
CA MET A 27 -1.92 5.88 7.23
C MET A 27 -0.42 6.11 7.38
N THR A 28 0.13 5.65 8.50
CA THR A 28 1.58 5.48 8.67
C THR A 28 1.90 4.01 8.48
N LEU A 29 2.68 3.71 7.43
CA LEU A 29 3.00 2.35 6.98
C LEU A 29 4.49 2.07 7.15
N SER A 30 4.84 0.84 7.50
CA SER A 30 6.21 0.34 7.62
C SER A 30 6.32 -1.10 7.11
N ASN A 31 7.54 -1.64 7.11
CA ASN A 31 7.83 -3.04 6.79
C ASN A 31 7.18 -3.53 5.47
N TRP A 32 7.27 -2.71 4.41
CA TRP A 32 6.64 -3.02 3.14
C TRP A 32 7.35 -4.17 2.41
N GLN A 33 6.58 -5.13 1.90
CA GLN A 33 7.11 -6.30 1.19
C GLN A 33 6.08 -6.88 0.21
N THR A 34 6.53 -7.65 -0.78
CA THR A 34 5.64 -8.46 -1.61
C THR A 34 5.50 -9.86 -1.04
N ILE A 35 4.26 -10.31 -0.86
CA ILE A 35 3.94 -11.67 -0.42
C ILE A 35 3.07 -12.37 -1.46
N THR A 36 3.23 -13.68 -1.62
CA THR A 36 2.36 -14.50 -2.47
C THR A 36 1.39 -15.26 -1.58
N LYS A 37 0.09 -15.18 -1.87
CA LYS A 37 -0.97 -15.91 -1.18
C LYS A 37 -1.91 -16.56 -2.18
N ASP A 38 -2.40 -17.74 -1.85
CA ASP A 38 -3.48 -18.35 -2.62
C ASP A 38 -4.81 -17.66 -2.33
N TYR A 39 -5.45 -17.15 -3.38
CA TYR A 39 -6.75 -16.53 -3.34
C TYR A 39 -7.63 -17.15 -4.44
N GLN A 40 -8.78 -17.70 -4.04
CA GLN A 40 -9.70 -18.39 -4.97
C GLN A 40 -9.03 -19.47 -5.85
N GLY A 41 -8.06 -20.21 -5.28
CA GLY A 41 -7.32 -21.26 -5.99
C GLY A 41 -6.24 -20.76 -6.95
N LYS A 42 -5.89 -19.47 -6.90
CA LYS A 42 -4.78 -18.88 -7.67
C LYS A 42 -3.77 -18.21 -6.75
N SER A 43 -2.50 -18.50 -6.96
CA SER A 43 -1.42 -17.77 -6.30
C SER A 43 -1.37 -16.33 -6.81
N THR A 44 -1.59 -15.40 -5.89
CA THR A 44 -1.69 -13.96 -6.18
C THR A 44 -0.68 -13.20 -5.33
N VAL A 45 0.01 -12.24 -5.96
CA VAL A 45 0.97 -11.38 -5.27
C VAL A 45 0.26 -10.17 -4.66
N TYR A 46 0.56 -9.92 -3.39
CA TYR A 46 0.07 -8.83 -2.57
C TYR A 46 1.25 -7.96 -2.12
N LEU A 47 1.00 -6.65 -2.01
CA LEU A 47 1.88 -5.72 -1.35
C LEU A 47 1.38 -5.63 0.10
N ASP A 48 2.22 -6.03 1.04
CA ASP A 48 1.95 -6.09 2.47
C ASP A 48 2.64 -4.93 3.17
N PHE A 49 1.96 -4.31 4.13
CA PHE A 49 2.47 -3.26 4.99
C PHE A 49 2.00 -3.50 6.42
N ASP A 50 2.86 -3.14 7.38
CA ASP A 50 2.44 -2.96 8.74
C ASP A 50 1.91 -1.53 8.90
N CYS A 51 0.65 -1.39 9.28
CA CYS A 51 0.01 -0.09 9.53
C CYS A 51 0.12 0.22 11.02
N MET A 52 0.91 1.26 11.33
CA MET A 52 1.21 1.70 12.69
C MET A 52 0.24 2.78 13.18
N GLU A 53 -0.30 3.58 12.27
CA GLU A 53 -1.30 4.61 12.58
C GLU A 53 -2.31 4.72 11.43
N GLU A 54 -3.58 4.95 11.78
CA GLU A 54 -4.70 5.15 10.87
C GLU A 54 -5.50 6.36 11.37
N ASN A 55 -5.62 7.41 10.55
CA ASN A 55 -6.31 8.67 10.87
C ASN A 55 -5.85 9.33 12.19
N GLY A 56 -4.55 9.26 12.47
CA GLY A 56 -3.94 9.82 13.67
C GLY A 56 -4.13 8.98 14.93
N LEU A 57 -4.73 7.79 14.82
CA LEU A 57 -4.84 6.82 15.91
C LEU A 57 -3.84 5.69 15.70
N PRO A 58 -3.06 5.31 16.73
CA PRO A 58 -2.17 4.17 16.63
C PRO A 58 -2.96 2.88 16.40
N CYS A 59 -2.49 2.07 15.47
CA CYS A 59 -3.05 0.77 15.15
C CYS A 59 -1.94 -0.26 14.94
N ASN A 60 -2.30 -1.54 15.03
CA ASN A 60 -1.40 -2.64 14.67
C ASN A 60 -2.16 -3.58 13.75
N LYS A 61 -2.31 -3.15 12.50
CA LYS A 61 -3.04 -3.88 11.45
C LYS A 61 -2.13 -4.11 10.26
N LYS A 62 -2.42 -5.15 9.48
CA LYS A 62 -1.80 -5.34 8.17
C LYS A 62 -2.64 -4.75 7.08
N TYR A 63 -2.01 -3.94 6.23
CA TYR A 63 -2.63 -3.42 5.02
C TYR A 63 -2.10 -4.19 3.81
N GLN A 64 -3.01 -4.80 3.04
CA GLN A 64 -2.67 -5.64 1.90
C GLN A 64 -3.40 -5.20 0.65
N THR A 65 -2.68 -5.12 -0.47
CA THR A 65 -3.29 -4.88 -1.79
C THR A 65 -2.70 -5.78 -2.87
N SER A 66 -3.56 -6.48 -3.61
CA SER A 66 -3.20 -7.17 -4.85
C SER A 66 -3.41 -6.30 -6.10
N SER A 67 -3.98 -5.09 -5.95
CA SER A 67 -4.25 -4.21 -7.10
C SER A 67 -2.98 -3.63 -7.67
N LYS A 68 -2.74 -3.96 -8.94
CA LYS A 68 -1.68 -3.37 -9.75
C LYS A 68 -1.77 -1.84 -9.85
N ARG A 69 -2.98 -1.26 -9.83
CA ARG A 69 -3.15 0.20 -9.89
C ARG A 69 -2.65 0.85 -8.60
N LEU A 70 -3.03 0.30 -7.45
CA LEU A 70 -2.62 0.83 -6.16
C LEU A 70 -1.13 0.59 -5.91
N ALA A 71 -0.61 -0.60 -6.26
CA ALA A 71 0.82 -0.89 -6.17
C ALA A 71 1.67 0.09 -7.00
N ARG A 72 1.22 0.48 -8.20
CA ARG A 72 1.88 1.51 -9.03
C ARG A 72 1.92 2.89 -8.38
N LEU A 73 0.92 3.25 -7.59
CA LEU A 73 0.91 4.51 -6.83
C LEU A 73 1.89 4.45 -5.65
N PHE A 74 2.00 3.30 -4.99
CA PHE A 74 2.95 3.10 -3.89
C PHE A 74 4.40 3.05 -4.35
N LYS A 75 4.67 2.55 -5.55
CA LYS A 75 6.02 2.37 -6.10
C LYS A 75 6.93 3.61 -5.92
N PRO A 76 6.60 4.80 -6.46
CA PRO A 76 7.48 5.97 -6.32
C PRO A 76 7.66 6.40 -4.85
N ILE A 77 6.63 6.26 -4.01
CA ILE A 77 6.70 6.61 -2.58
C ILE A 77 7.68 5.70 -1.84
N ILE A 78 7.62 4.40 -2.10
CA ILE A 78 8.50 3.40 -1.49
C ILE A 78 9.93 3.54 -2.02
N GLU A 79 10.11 3.75 -3.33
CA GLU A 79 11.43 3.94 -3.92
C GLU A 79 12.12 5.19 -3.34
N GLU A 80 11.42 6.32 -3.26
CA GLU A 80 11.92 7.53 -2.62
C GLU A 80 12.22 7.30 -1.12
N ALA A 81 11.38 6.55 -0.39
CA ALA A 81 11.64 6.21 1.00
C ALA A 81 12.90 5.35 1.16
N LYS A 82 13.12 4.37 0.28
CA LYS A 82 14.34 3.55 0.26
C LYS A 82 15.58 4.40 -0.04
N GLU A 83 15.51 5.31 -1.01
CA GLU A 83 16.60 6.25 -1.32
C GLU A 83 16.96 7.14 -0.13
N LYS A 84 15.97 7.53 0.67
CA LYS A 84 16.14 8.34 1.89
C LYS A 84 16.46 7.53 3.16
N ASN A 85 16.58 6.20 3.07
CA ASN A 85 16.70 5.29 4.21
C ASN A 85 15.57 5.45 5.26
N GLU A 86 14.37 5.81 4.81
CA GLU A 86 13.18 5.88 5.65
C GLU A 86 12.59 4.47 5.84
N THR A 87 12.27 4.13 7.07
CA THR A 87 11.62 2.84 7.44
C THR A 87 10.10 2.94 7.50
N THR A 88 9.57 4.16 7.42
CA THR A 88 8.16 4.49 7.59
C THR A 88 7.74 5.49 6.53
N ILE A 89 6.56 5.30 5.94
CA ILE A 89 5.96 6.25 5.01
C ILE A 89 4.59 6.67 5.55
N ARG A 90 4.31 7.97 5.53
CA ARG A 90 2.97 8.48 5.81
C ARG A 90 2.28 8.79 4.50
N VAL A 91 1.10 8.21 4.31
CA VAL A 91 0.35 8.33 3.06
C VAL A 91 -1.11 8.67 3.33
N ARG A 92 -1.71 9.39 2.40
CA ARG A 92 -3.13 9.68 2.33
C ARG A 92 -3.72 8.92 1.18
N LEU A 93 -4.52 7.90 1.48
CA LEU A 93 -5.23 7.12 0.49
C LEU A 93 -6.67 7.60 0.39
N LEU A 94 -7.10 7.94 -0.83
CA LEU A 94 -8.49 8.19 -1.15
C LEU A 94 -8.96 7.14 -2.16
N LYS A 95 -10.00 6.39 -1.79
CA LYS A 95 -10.72 5.52 -2.72
C LYS A 95 -12.05 6.20 -3.09
N MET A 96 -12.23 6.49 -4.37
CA MET A 96 -13.48 7.03 -4.91
C MET A 96 -14.22 5.94 -5.69
N GLY A 97 -15.50 5.74 -5.35
CA GLY A 97 -16.39 4.81 -6.05
C GLY A 97 -16.25 3.34 -5.63
N GLU A 98 -17.12 2.51 -6.21
CA GLU A 98 -17.28 1.09 -5.84
C GLU A 98 -17.10 0.16 -7.05
N GLY A 99 -16.59 -1.05 -6.80
CA GLY A 99 -16.43 -2.06 -7.85
C GLY A 99 -15.48 -1.63 -8.97
N ILE A 100 -15.91 -1.78 -10.22
CA ILE A 100 -15.07 -1.58 -11.43
C ILE A 100 -14.71 -0.10 -11.66
N SER A 101 -15.50 0.84 -11.15
CA SER A 101 -15.26 2.29 -11.28
C SER A 101 -14.33 2.85 -10.18
N SER A 102 -13.84 2.01 -9.27
CA SER A 102 -12.94 2.42 -8.18
C SER A 102 -11.71 3.16 -8.73
N LYS A 103 -11.56 4.42 -8.32
CA LYS A 103 -10.35 5.23 -8.53
C LYS A 103 -9.60 5.33 -7.20
N PHE A 104 -8.27 5.30 -7.28
CA PHE A 104 -7.39 5.46 -6.12
C PHE A 104 -6.54 6.71 -6.34
N SER A 105 -6.43 7.53 -5.30
CA SER A 105 -5.43 8.58 -5.19
C SER A 105 -4.59 8.30 -3.95
N LEU A 106 -3.28 8.42 -4.08
CA LEU A 106 -2.34 8.18 -2.99
C LEU A 106 -1.33 9.33 -2.97
N ASN A 107 -1.30 10.08 -1.89
CA ASN A 107 -0.35 11.19 -1.70
C ASN A 107 0.54 10.88 -0.50
N ARG A 108 1.84 11.13 -0.61
CA ARG A 108 2.75 11.08 0.54
C ARG A 108 2.51 12.33 1.39
N ILE A 109 2.46 12.16 2.71
CA ILE A 109 2.40 13.26 3.68
C ILE A 109 3.80 13.40 4.27
N TYR A 110 4.40 14.58 4.17
CA TYR A 110 5.67 14.86 4.82
C TYR A 110 5.45 15.45 6.20
N SER A 111 6.28 15.06 7.17
CA SER A 111 6.32 15.67 8.50
C SER A 111 6.79 17.12 8.37
N GLY A 112 5.85 18.04 8.18
CA GLY A 112 6.13 19.45 7.88
C GLY A 112 4.98 20.18 7.20
N ASP A 113 4.07 19.45 6.55
CA ASP A 113 2.83 20.01 5.98
C ASP A 113 1.76 20.09 7.07
N ASN A 114 1.67 21.24 7.72
CA ASN A 114 0.59 21.62 8.65
C ASN A 114 -0.20 22.79 8.05
#